data_AF-A0A9R1CV26-F1
#
_entry.id   AF-A0A9R1CV26-F1
#
_cell.length_a   1.000
_cell.length_b   1.000
_cell.length_c   1.000
_cell.angle_alpha   90.00
_cell.angle_beta   90.00
_cell.angle_gamma   90.00
#
_symmetry.space_group_name_H-M   'P 1'
#
loop_
_entity.id
_entity.type
_entity.pdbx_description
1 polymer ?
#
loop_
_entity_poly.entity_id
_entity_poly.type
_entity_poly.pdbx_seq_one_letter_code
_entity_poly.pdbx_strand_id
1 'polypeptide(L)'
;MTVQQISFERTPWTEQHITDAKNADDWPADELHEVVLDPDDITLEGTPEGFRWLYDYLHYLKRAWRMDGEQTDADVAESMAEVLYEFVDEMPDERERPKQVL
;
A
#
# COMPACT_ATOMS: atom_id res chain seq x y z
N MET A 1 -0.29 17.99 -7.73
CA MET A 1 -0.01 16.55 -7.60
C MET A 1 -1.14 15.81 -8.26
N THR A 2 -0.83 14.78 -9.05
CA THR A 2 -1.85 13.91 -9.62
C THR A 2 -2.34 12.99 -8.52
N VAL A 3 -3.64 12.92 -8.35
CA VAL A 3 -4.28 12.04 -7.36
C VAL A 3 -4.86 10.85 -8.12
N GLN A 4 -4.65 9.64 -7.59
CA GLN A 4 -5.11 8.38 -8.17
C GLN A 4 -5.99 7.65 -7.16
N GLN A 5 -6.84 6.76 -7.67
CA GLN A 5 -7.75 5.95 -6.86
C GLN A 5 -7.52 4.47 -7.15
N ILE A 6 -7.44 3.67 -6.09
CA ILE A 6 -7.26 2.22 -6.17
C ILE A 6 -8.28 1.58 -5.24
N SER A 7 -9.00 0.57 -5.74
CA SER A 7 -9.95 -0.20 -4.95
C SER A 7 -9.44 -1.61 -4.72
N PHE A 8 -9.67 -2.11 -3.52
CA PHE A 8 -9.50 -3.51 -3.15
C PHE A 8 -10.84 -4.06 -2.71
N GLU A 9 -11.12 -5.33 -3.02
CA GLU A 9 -12.29 -6.02 -2.47
C GLU A 9 -12.24 -5.97 -0.92
N ARG A 10 -13.35 -5.59 -0.31
CA ARG A 10 -13.47 -5.52 1.15
C ARG A 10 -13.60 -6.93 1.73
N THR A 11 -12.47 -7.46 2.17
CA THR A 11 -12.40 -8.70 2.95
C THR A 11 -11.85 -8.41 4.35
N PRO A 12 -12.10 -9.27 5.35
CA PRO A 12 -11.53 -9.09 6.68
C PRO A 12 -10.00 -8.95 6.69
N TRP A 13 -9.31 -9.62 5.76
CA TRP A 13 -7.85 -9.53 5.63
C TRP A 13 -7.40 -8.22 4.99
N THR A 14 -8.07 -7.78 3.93
CA THR A 14 -7.79 -6.46 3.31
C THR A 14 -8.01 -5.34 4.31
N GLU A 15 -9.13 -5.38 5.07
CA GLU A 15 -9.43 -4.40 6.12
C GLU A 15 -8.37 -4.38 7.21
N GLN A 16 -7.90 -5.56 7.63
CA GLN A 16 -6.85 -5.68 8.63
C GLN A 16 -5.54 -5.02 8.15
N HIS A 17 -5.07 -5.35 6.94
CA HIS A 17 -3.83 -4.77 6.39
C HIS A 17 -3.91 -3.25 6.23
N ILE A 18 -5.04 -2.71 5.77
CA ILE A 18 -5.24 -1.26 5.68
C ILE A 18 -5.32 -0.60 7.05
N THR A 19 -5.98 -1.24 8.01
CA THR A 19 -6.04 -0.75 9.40
C THR A 19 -4.65 -0.71 10.02
N ASP A 20 -3.84 -1.76 9.82
CA ASP A 20 -2.47 -1.82 10.32
C ASP A 20 -1.59 -0.76 9.67
N ALA A 21 -1.71 -0.57 8.35
CA ALA A 21 -1.01 0.48 7.63
C ALA A 21 -1.32 1.88 8.19
N LYS A 22 -2.60 2.18 8.45
CA LYS A 22 -3.02 3.47 9.04
C LYS A 22 -2.55 3.68 10.47
N ASN A 23 -2.28 2.60 11.19
CA ASN A 23 -1.76 2.63 12.55
C ASN A 23 -0.22 2.67 12.61
N ALA A 24 0.46 2.61 11.47
CA ALA A 24 1.91 2.77 11.41
C ALA A 24 2.32 4.22 11.73
N ASP A 25 3.42 4.39 12.46
CA ASP A 25 3.92 5.71 12.90
C ASP A 25 4.26 6.65 11.73
N ASP A 26 4.58 6.08 10.57
CA ASP A 26 4.97 6.77 9.34
C ASP A 26 3.88 6.80 8.27
N TRP A 27 2.61 6.54 8.63
CA TRP A 27 1.49 6.64 7.71
C TRP A 27 1.42 8.04 7.05
N PRO A 28 1.48 8.14 5.70
CA PRO A 28 1.55 9.41 5.01
C PRO A 28 0.14 10.01 4.81
N ALA A 29 -0.48 10.47 5.89
CA ALA A 29 -1.89 10.89 5.91
C ALA A 29 -2.25 12.03 4.93
N ASP A 30 -1.29 12.89 4.59
CA ASP A 30 -1.47 13.98 3.62
C ASP A 30 -1.41 13.50 2.15
N GLU A 31 -0.93 12.26 1.93
CA GLU A 31 -0.66 11.70 0.61
C GLU A 31 -1.49 10.46 0.29
N LEU A 32 -2.08 9.80 1.29
CA LEU A 32 -2.89 8.60 1.13
C LEU A 32 -4.02 8.56 2.16
N HIS A 33 -5.26 8.42 1.71
CA HIS A 33 -6.44 8.35 2.56
C HIS A 33 -7.51 7.42 1.97
N GLU A 34 -8.32 6.80 2.84
CA GLU A 34 -9.48 6.01 2.39
C GLU A 34 -10.64 6.94 2.02
N VAL A 35 -11.31 6.63 0.92
CA VAL A 35 -12.55 7.26 0.47
C VAL A 35 -13.62 6.19 0.30
N VAL A 36 -14.88 6.53 0.62
CA VAL A 36 -15.99 5.59 0.49
C VAL A 36 -16.72 5.85 -0.84
N LEU A 37 -16.47 4.99 -1.83
CA LEU A 37 -17.18 5.02 -3.12
C LEU A 37 -18.18 3.86 -3.25
N ASP A 38 -17.77 2.67 -2.81
CA ASP A 38 -18.58 1.45 -2.77
C ASP A 38 -18.41 0.80 -1.38
N PRO A 39 -19.51 0.38 -0.70
CA PRO A 39 -19.41 -0.33 0.58
C PRO A 39 -18.71 -1.68 0.49
N ASP A 40 -18.72 -2.35 -0.67
CA ASP A 40 -18.13 -3.68 -0.87
C ASP A 40 -16.63 -3.63 -1.20
N ASP A 41 -16.07 -2.42 -1.36
CA ASP A 41 -14.65 -2.18 -1.61
C ASP A 41 -14.02 -1.28 -0.53
N ILE A 42 -12.70 -1.33 -0.46
CA ILE A 42 -11.85 -0.32 0.19
C ILE A 42 -11.20 0.49 -0.92
N THR A 43 -11.64 1.73 -1.11
CA THR A 43 -11.01 2.65 -2.07
C THR A 43 -10.04 3.57 -1.36
N LEU A 44 -8.80 3.60 -1.82
CA LEU A 44 -7.79 4.56 -1.40
C LEU A 44 -7.62 5.62 -2.48
N GLU A 45 -7.57 6.87 -2.04
CA GLU A 45 -7.20 8.00 -2.85
C GLU A 45 -5.84 8.52 -2.37
N GLY A 46 -4.91 8.73 -3.30
CA GLY A 46 -3.56 9.13 -2.91
C GLY A 46 -2.70 9.67 -4.04
N THR A 47 -1.54 10.17 -3.64
CA THR A 47 -0.46 10.55 -4.54
C THR A 47 0.36 9.31 -4.91
N PRO A 48 1.16 9.39 -5.99
CA PRO A 48 2.09 8.33 -6.35
C PRO A 48 3.03 7.94 -5.19
N GLU A 49 3.53 8.92 -4.42
CA GLU A 49 4.38 8.72 -3.24
C GLU A 49 3.64 7.97 -2.11
N GLY A 50 2.39 8.34 -1.83
CA GLY A 50 1.55 7.63 -0.85
C GLY A 50 1.32 6.17 -1.24
N PHE A 51 1.01 5.88 -2.51
CA PHE A 51 0.86 4.50 -2.99
C PHE A 51 2.17 3.72 -2.96
N ARG A 52 3.31 4.37 -3.24
CA ARG A 52 4.63 3.77 -3.11
C ARG A 52 4.92 3.35 -1.67
N TRP A 53 4.59 4.19 -0.69
CA TRP A 53 4.72 3.86 0.73
C TRP A 53 3.90 2.62 1.09
N LEU A 54 2.62 2.56 0.67
CA LEU A 54 1.76 1.41 0.96
C LEU A 54 2.28 0.12 0.32
N TYR A 55 2.79 0.19 -0.91
CA TYR A 55 3.42 -0.93 -1.59
C TYR A 55 4.62 -1.48 -0.79
N ASP A 56 5.51 -0.60 -0.33
CA ASP A 56 6.69 -1.01 0.45
C ASP A 56 6.29 -1.59 1.82
N TYR A 57 5.27 -1.01 2.46
CA TYR A 57 4.70 -1.51 3.70
C TYR A 57 4.11 -2.94 3.55
N LEU A 58 3.32 -3.18 2.51
CA LEU A 58 2.74 -4.51 2.23
C LEU A 58 3.83 -5.55 1.93
N HIS A 59 4.89 -5.15 1.22
CA HIS A 59 6.05 -6.03 0.99
C HIS A 59 6.80 -6.38 2.28
N TYR A 60 6.91 -5.43 3.22
CA TYR A 60 7.44 -5.68 4.55
C TYR A 60 6.55 -6.65 5.33
N LEU A 61 5.24 -6.40 5.40
CA LEU A 61 4.28 -7.28 6.08
C LEU A 61 4.29 -8.70 5.53
N LYS A 62 4.27 -8.86 4.20
CA LYS A 62 4.38 -10.17 3.56
C LYS A 62 5.59 -10.96 4.06
N ARG A 63 6.75 -10.30 4.17
CA ARG A 63 7.98 -10.95 4.64
C ARG A 63 7.86 -11.34 6.11
N ALA A 64 7.29 -10.48 6.95
CA ALA A 64 7.05 -10.76 8.37
C ALA A 64 6.12 -11.97 8.55
N TRP A 65 4.95 -11.96 7.90
CA TRP A 65 3.97 -13.05 8.00
C TRP A 65 4.51 -14.39 7.48
N ARG A 66 5.31 -14.38 6.40
CA ARG A 66 6.00 -15.61 5.94
C ARG A 66 6.98 -16.16 6.97
N MET A 67 7.65 -15.30 7.75
CA MET A 67 8.55 -15.74 8.81
C MET A 67 7.79 -16.35 10.01
N ASP A 68 6.59 -15.85 10.27
CA ASP A 68 5.72 -16.34 11.36
C ASP A 68 4.89 -17.57 10.97
N GLY A 69 4.91 -17.97 9.70
CA GLY A 69 4.18 -19.13 9.18
C GLY A 69 2.72 -18.84 8.79
N GLU A 70 2.31 -17.57 8.81
CA GLU A 70 0.97 -17.12 8.43
C GLU A 70 0.87 -16.95 6.91
N GLN A 71 0.61 -18.05 6.21
CA GLN A 71 0.62 -18.07 4.75
C GLN A 71 -0.53 -17.26 4.14
N THR A 72 -1.73 -17.30 4.73
CA THR A 72 -2.89 -16.56 4.22
C THR A 72 -2.66 -15.05 4.24
N ASP A 73 -2.14 -14.49 5.34
CA ASP A 73 -1.88 -13.05 5.44
C ASP A 73 -0.77 -12.60 4.49
N ALA A 74 0.26 -13.44 4.31
CA ALA A 74 1.30 -13.18 3.34
C ALA A 74 0.79 -13.15 1.89
N ASP A 75 -0.12 -14.06 1.54
CA ASP A 75 -0.70 -14.15 0.19
C ASP A 75 -1.62 -12.95 -0.08
N VAL A 76 -2.43 -12.53 0.90
CA VAL A 76 -3.27 -11.32 0.76
C VAL A 76 -2.41 -10.06 0.60
N ALA A 77 -1.37 -9.90 1.41
CA ALA A 77 -0.44 -8.77 1.27
C ALA A 77 0.28 -8.77 -0.08
N GLU A 78 0.59 -9.94 -0.64
CA GLU A 78 1.13 -10.08 -2.00
C GLU A 78 0.13 -9.62 -3.06
N SER A 79 -1.11 -10.11 -3.03
CA SER A 79 -2.14 -9.72 -3.99
C SER A 79 -2.44 -8.22 -3.94
N MET A 80 -2.50 -7.61 -2.76
CA MET A 80 -2.67 -6.15 -2.64
C MET A 80 -1.47 -5.39 -3.23
N ALA A 81 -0.24 -5.85 -2.99
CA ALA A 81 0.96 -5.22 -3.55
C ALA A 81 1.04 -5.36 -5.08
N GLU A 82 0.54 -6.44 -5.66
CA GLU A 82 0.45 -6.63 -7.11
C GLU A 82 -0.50 -5.61 -7.76
N VAL A 83 -1.65 -5.32 -7.15
CA VAL A 83 -2.56 -4.26 -7.63
C VAL A 83 -1.86 -2.90 -7.61
N LEU A 84 -1.10 -2.59 -6.56
CA LEU A 84 -0.34 -1.35 -6.47
C LEU A 84 0.82 -1.29 -7.47
N TYR A 85 1.42 -2.43 -7.82
CA TYR A 85 2.57 -2.48 -8.74
C TYR A 85 2.23 -1.87 -10.10
N GLU A 86 1.02 -2.10 -10.63
CA GLU A 86 0.60 -1.50 -11.91
C GLU A 86 0.63 0.04 -11.88
N PHE A 87 0.44 0.64 -10.71
CA PHE A 87 0.49 2.10 -10.51
C PHE A 87 1.89 2.61 -10.18
N VAL A 88 2.72 1.77 -9.55
CA VAL A 88 4.06 2.11 -9.09
C VAL A 88 5.12 1.84 -10.16
N ASP A 89 4.93 0.87 -11.06
CA ASP A 89 5.88 0.51 -12.15
C ASP A 89 5.93 1.59 -13.24
N GLU A 90 4.86 2.38 -13.40
CA GLU A 90 4.86 3.58 -14.24
C GLU A 90 5.57 4.78 -13.59
N MET A 91 6.01 4.66 -12.32
CA MET A 91 6.76 5.70 -11.62
C MET A 91 8.27 5.46 -11.70
N PRO A 92 9.09 6.50 -11.93
CA PRO A 92 10.54 6.35 -11.94
C PRO A 92 11.06 5.86 -10.57
N ASP A 93 11.90 4.83 -10.58
CA ASP A 93 12.53 4.22 -9.39
C ASP A 93 13.30 5.29 -8.58
N GLU A 94 12.92 5.53 -7.31
CA GLU A 94 13.62 6.48 -6.44
C GLU A 94 15.08 6.11 -6.20
N ARG A 95 15.51 4.87 -6.49
CA ARG A 95 16.93 4.47 -6.45
C ARG A 95 17.79 5.21 -7.47
N GLU A 96 17.19 5.94 -8.42
CA GLU A 96 17.89 6.85 -9.34
C GLU A 96 17.92 8.30 -8.86
N ARG A 97 17.30 8.66 -7.72
CA ARG A 97 17.41 10.02 -7.16
C ARG A 97 18.87 10.25 -6.70
N PRO A 98 19.60 11.25 -7.26
CA PRO A 98 20.91 11.57 -6.74
C PRO A 98 20.75 11.98 -5.29
N LYS A 99 21.41 11.24 -4.39
CA LYS A 99 21.49 11.59 -2.97
C LYS A 99 21.94 13.05 -2.89
N GLN A 100 21.05 13.95 -2.50
CA GLN A 100 21.46 15.29 -2.09
C GLN A 100 22.26 15.09 -0.81
N VAL A 101 23.58 15.15 -0.98
CA VAL A 101 24.54 15.20 0.12
C VAL A 101 24.32 16.55 0.80
N LEU A 102 23.73 16.52 1.99
CA LEU A 102 23.78 17.62 2.95
C LEU A 102 25.14 17.61 3.66
#